data_AF-A0A553KQE4-F1
#
_entry.id   AF-A0A553KQE4-F1
#
_cell.length_a   1.000
_cell.length_b   1.000
_cell.length_c   1.000
_cell.angle_alpha   90.00
_cell.angle_beta   90.00
_cell.angle_gamma   90.00
#
_symmetry.space_group_name_H-M   'P 1'
#
loop_
_entity.id
_entity.type
_entity.pdbx_description
1 polymer ?
#
loop_
_entity_poly.entity_id
_entity_poly.type
_entity_poly.pdbx_seq_one_letter_code
_entity_poly.pdbx_strand_id
1 'polypeptide(L)'
;MKKKIGLIVAACLVFGVTSAYAAMKVYELKNEKGEVVVQINQTAKDPVTSQHKTYGQMLKEVRESVKPGTAVAVYIVPDNPQKIVAFFQKPITSTDRRVIQAEAGNMFAFPAELTGGYTFKEGFVQHMIIHDYKKEDFYKQAEETKKDVIVKELKVEPTIEQLGATYANHKGEVRIRIENFEKVKYVSTEAGPDDTVEKVKVDKREALYHLRKIKGADGKTESMEQSIEYFKDEAKLLYHVWTSSPEITKQDLLAIAEKLE
;
A
#
# COMPACT_ATOMS: atom_id res chain seq x y z
N MET A 1 14.03 -30.08 -19.69
CA MET A 1 13.03 -29.34 -18.88
C MET A 1 13.62 -28.01 -18.44
N LYS A 2 13.17 -26.88 -19.02
CA LYS A 2 13.57 -25.53 -18.56
C LYS A 2 12.73 -25.20 -17.31
N LYS A 3 13.37 -25.10 -16.15
CA LYS A 3 12.71 -24.67 -14.91
C LYS A 3 12.41 -23.17 -15.02
N LYS A 4 11.12 -22.80 -15.05
CA LYS A 4 10.69 -21.40 -14.92
C LYS A 4 10.91 -20.99 -13.46
N ILE A 5 11.93 -20.18 -13.20
CA ILE A 5 12.15 -19.57 -11.88
C ILE A 5 11.14 -18.42 -11.80
N GLY A 6 10.03 -18.63 -11.08
CA GLY A 6 9.10 -17.56 -10.75
C GLY A 6 9.77 -16.59 -9.80
N LEU A 7 9.92 -15.34 -10.21
CA LEU A 7 10.39 -14.25 -9.37
C LEU A 7 9.30 -13.97 -8.31
N ILE A 8 9.52 -14.39 -7.06
CA ILE A 8 8.69 -14.00 -5.91
C ILE A 8 9.23 -12.66 -5.43
N VAL A 9 8.41 -11.62 -5.49
CA VAL A 9 8.81 -10.24 -5.14
C VAL A 9 8.37 -9.98 -3.71
N ALA A 10 9.31 -9.66 -2.82
CA ALA A 10 8.97 -9.00 -1.57
C ALA A 10 8.55 -7.56 -1.92
N ALA A 11 7.25 -7.27 -1.84
CA ALA A 11 6.74 -5.92 -1.99
C ALA A 11 7.08 -5.11 -0.73
N CYS A 12 8.30 -4.57 -0.68
CA CYS A 12 8.67 -3.57 0.32
C CYS A 12 7.97 -2.26 -0.05
N LEU A 13 6.98 -1.82 0.74
CA LEU A 13 6.57 -0.42 0.76
C LEU A 13 7.79 0.38 1.26
N VAL A 14 8.58 0.92 0.32
CA VAL A 14 9.81 1.65 0.66
C VAL A 14 9.45 2.96 1.35
N PHE A 15 9.46 2.95 2.68
CA PHE A 15 9.65 4.15 3.50
C PHE A 15 10.90 3.95 4.36
N GLY A 16 11.88 4.84 4.18
CA GLY A 16 12.93 5.08 5.17
C GLY A 16 14.11 4.11 5.16
N VAL A 17 15.30 4.69 5.30
CA VAL A 17 16.60 4.01 5.27
C VAL A 17 16.79 3.21 6.55
N THR A 18 17.22 1.96 6.43
CA THR A 18 17.53 1.07 7.56
C THR A 18 18.61 1.67 8.46
N SER A 19 18.27 2.04 9.70
CA SER A 19 19.27 2.34 10.73
C SER A 19 18.97 1.66 12.06
N ALA A 20 19.84 0.71 12.39
CA ALA A 20 20.19 0.14 13.70
C ALA A 20 19.06 -0.48 14.55
N TYR A 21 19.14 -1.82 14.65
CA TYR A 21 18.42 -2.70 15.58
C TYR A 21 18.58 -2.24 17.04
N ALA A 22 17.60 -1.51 17.56
CA ALA A 22 17.40 -1.28 18.99
C ALA A 22 16.07 -1.92 19.39
N ALA A 23 16.08 -2.81 20.40
CA ALA A 23 14.94 -3.52 21.02
C ALA A 23 13.59 -3.35 20.29
N MET A 24 13.46 -4.00 19.12
CA MET A 24 12.28 -3.87 18.28
C MET A 24 11.21 -4.84 18.79
N LYS A 25 10.04 -4.32 19.20
CA LYS A 25 8.88 -5.20 19.41
C LYS A 25 8.31 -5.53 18.04
N VAL A 26 8.26 -6.80 17.70
CA VAL A 26 7.77 -7.29 16.40
C VAL A 26 6.39 -7.92 16.61
N TYR A 27 5.40 -7.41 15.87
CA TYR A 27 4.07 -8.02 15.80
C TYR A 27 3.95 -8.74 14.46
N GLU A 28 3.51 -10.00 14.51
CA GLU A 28 3.35 -10.84 13.33
C GLU A 28 1.90 -11.27 13.20
N LEU A 29 1.36 -11.14 11.99
CA LEU A 29 0.20 -11.87 11.53
C LEU A 29 0.68 -13.08 10.73
N LYS A 30 0.16 -14.26 11.06
CA LYS A 30 0.50 -15.52 10.40
C LYS A 30 -0.69 -16.09 9.66
N ASN A 31 -0.41 -16.73 8.53
CA ASN A 31 -1.39 -17.54 7.81
C ASN A 31 -1.64 -18.88 8.53
N GLU A 32 -2.56 -19.71 8.04
CA GLU A 32 -2.93 -20.98 8.68
C GLU A 32 -1.77 -21.98 8.77
N LYS A 33 -0.74 -21.82 7.93
CA LYS A 33 0.48 -22.64 7.93
C LYS A 33 1.55 -22.13 8.90
N GLY A 34 1.29 -21.02 9.59
CA GLY A 34 2.24 -20.38 10.51
C GLY A 34 3.28 -19.50 9.80
N GLU A 35 3.12 -19.23 8.50
CA GLU A 35 4.00 -18.33 7.75
C GLU A 35 3.59 -16.87 8.01
N VAL A 36 4.57 -15.99 8.23
CA VAL A 36 4.33 -14.57 8.47
C VAL A 36 3.85 -13.90 7.18
N VAL A 37 2.71 -13.23 7.23
CA VAL A 37 2.14 -12.45 6.12
C VAL A 37 2.20 -10.94 6.38
N VAL A 38 2.13 -10.50 7.64
CA VAL A 38 2.35 -9.10 8.03
C VAL A 38 3.32 -9.04 9.19
N GLN A 39 4.26 -8.10 9.12
CA GLN A 39 5.21 -7.80 10.18
C GLN A 39 5.21 -6.30 10.50
N ILE A 40 4.81 -5.94 11.72
CA ILE A 40 4.90 -4.57 12.24
C ILE A 40 6.09 -4.48 13.19
N ASN A 41 7.07 -3.68 12.80
CA ASN A 41 8.28 -3.42 13.57
C ASN A 41 8.12 -2.13 14.37
N GLN A 42 7.98 -2.23 15.69
CA GLN A 42 7.89 -1.05 16.54
C GLN A 42 9.29 -0.53 16.88
N THR A 43 9.56 0.72 16.51
CA THR A 43 10.87 1.36 16.68
C THR A 43 10.85 2.34 17.84
N ALA A 44 12.00 2.52 18.50
CA ALA A 44 12.18 3.52 19.56
C ALA A 44 12.39 4.96 19.02
N LYS A 45 12.44 5.14 17.70
CA LYS A 45 12.65 6.42 17.02
C LYS A 45 11.61 6.56 15.91
N ASP A 46 11.04 7.76 15.79
CA ASP A 46 10.17 8.08 14.67
C ASP A 46 10.93 7.87 13.34
N PRO A 47 10.30 7.28 12.31
CA PRO A 47 10.96 7.02 11.03
C PRO A 47 11.48 8.32 10.41
N VAL A 48 12.74 8.30 9.97
CA VAL A 48 13.38 9.45 9.34
C VAL A 48 12.81 9.61 7.93
N THR A 49 11.99 10.64 7.71
CA THR A 49 11.64 11.08 6.36
C THR A 49 12.84 11.83 5.78
N SER A 50 13.60 11.22 4.86
CA SER A 50 14.62 11.95 4.11
C SER A 50 13.95 13.00 3.23
N GLN A 51 14.21 14.27 3.52
CA GLN A 51 13.62 15.41 2.80
C GLN A 51 14.38 15.69 1.50
N HIS A 52 14.22 14.87 0.47
CA HIS A 52 14.62 15.25 -0.90
C HIS A 52 13.48 16.04 -1.54
N LYS A 53 13.32 17.31 -1.15
CA LYS A 53 12.18 18.15 -1.57
C LYS A 53 12.04 18.22 -3.10
N THR A 54 13.15 18.38 -3.83
CA THR A 54 13.19 18.44 -5.29
C THR A 54 12.76 17.13 -5.93
N TYR A 55 13.36 16.01 -5.50
CA TYR A 55 13.00 14.68 -5.99
C TYR A 55 11.52 14.36 -5.76
N GLY A 56 11.01 14.66 -4.56
CA GLY A 56 9.61 14.43 -4.20
C GLY A 56 8.64 15.24 -5.05
N GLN A 57 8.95 16.51 -5.32
CA GLN A 57 8.15 17.38 -6.19
C GLN A 57 8.14 16.86 -7.64
N MET A 58 9.31 16.57 -8.20
CA MET A 58 9.42 16.04 -9.57
C MET A 58 8.70 14.70 -9.73
N LEU A 59 8.82 13.79 -8.75
CA LEU A 59 8.09 12.52 -8.79
C LEU A 59 6.58 12.73 -8.74
N LYS A 60 6.10 13.71 -7.97
CA LYS A 60 4.68 14.08 -7.92
C LYS A 60 4.18 14.59 -9.27
N GLU A 61 4.91 15.49 -9.92
CA GLU A 61 4.58 16.00 -11.26
C GLU A 61 4.47 14.86 -12.28
N VAL A 62 5.43 13.92 -12.26
CA VAL A 62 5.35 12.74 -13.13
C VAL A 62 4.10 11.91 -12.82
N ARG A 63 3.79 11.65 -11.54
CA ARG A 63 2.57 10.91 -11.14
C ARG A 63 1.26 11.57 -11.58
N GLU A 64 1.23 12.89 -11.67
CA GLU A 64 0.05 13.64 -12.13
C GLU A 64 -0.11 13.59 -13.66
N SER A 65 1.01 13.46 -14.40
CA SER A 65 1.00 13.35 -15.86
C SER A 65 0.64 11.95 -16.40
N VAL A 66 0.79 10.90 -15.58
CA VAL A 66 0.55 9.50 -16.00
C VAL A 66 -0.95 9.21 -16.07
N LYS A 67 -1.38 8.63 -17.19
CA LYS A 67 -2.77 8.22 -17.41
C LYS A 67 -3.17 7.07 -16.46
N PRO A 68 -4.44 7.01 -15.99
CA PRO A 68 -4.95 5.87 -15.25
C PRO A 68 -4.69 4.54 -15.97
N GLY A 69 -4.28 3.52 -15.22
CA GLY A 69 -3.91 2.20 -15.72
C GLY A 69 -2.47 2.09 -16.24
N THR A 70 -1.77 3.19 -16.52
CA THR A 70 -0.41 3.15 -17.04
C THR A 70 0.62 2.99 -15.91
N ALA A 71 1.59 2.09 -16.13
CA ALA A 71 2.77 1.95 -15.29
C ALA A 71 3.98 2.64 -15.94
N VAL A 72 4.83 3.25 -15.12
CA VAL A 72 6.05 3.91 -15.58
C VAL A 72 7.23 3.57 -14.67
N ALA A 73 8.43 3.52 -15.26
CA ALA A 73 9.70 3.66 -14.58
C ALA A 73 10.20 5.10 -14.75
N VAL A 74 10.71 5.67 -13.67
CA VAL A 74 11.13 7.07 -13.59
C VAL A 74 12.53 7.14 -13.01
N TYR A 75 13.41 7.81 -13.72
CA TYR A 75 14.72 8.20 -13.23
C TYR A 75 14.76 9.72 -13.10
N ILE A 76 14.96 10.20 -11.87
CA ILE A 76 15.14 11.62 -11.55
C ILE A 76 16.61 11.81 -11.19
N VAL A 77 17.28 12.75 -11.85
CA VAL A 77 18.72 13.01 -11.68
C VAL A 77 18.99 13.78 -10.38
N PRO A 78 18.29 14.90 -10.07
CA PRO A 78 18.53 15.65 -8.84
C PRO A 78 18.28 14.81 -7.59
N ASP A 79 19.13 15.00 -6.58
CA ASP A 79 19.00 14.39 -5.25
C ASP A 79 18.93 12.84 -5.27
N ASN A 80 19.52 12.20 -6.29
CA ASN A 80 19.48 10.74 -6.48
C ASN A 80 20.89 10.10 -6.61
N PRO A 81 21.76 10.22 -5.60
CA PRO A 81 23.14 9.70 -5.66
C PRO A 81 23.20 8.17 -5.79
N GLN A 82 22.16 7.46 -5.34
CA GLN A 82 22.05 6.01 -5.43
C GLN A 82 21.56 5.52 -6.81
N LYS A 83 21.29 6.46 -7.73
CA LYS A 83 20.76 6.19 -9.07
C LYS A 83 19.51 5.29 -9.04
N ILE A 84 18.60 5.56 -8.11
CA ILE A 84 17.35 4.81 -7.98
C ILE A 84 16.48 5.09 -9.20
N VAL A 85 15.96 4.02 -9.81
CA VAL A 85 14.85 4.09 -10.77
C VAL A 85 13.60 3.70 -10.00
N ALA A 86 12.71 4.66 -9.78
CA ALA A 86 11.41 4.42 -9.17
C ALA A 86 10.45 3.85 -10.20
N PHE A 87 9.43 3.14 -9.76
CA PHE A 87 8.34 2.70 -10.62
C PHE A 87 7.03 2.81 -9.87
N PHE A 88 5.96 3.07 -10.62
CA PHE A 88 4.60 3.08 -10.08
C PHE A 88 3.59 2.88 -11.22
N GLN A 89 2.39 2.47 -10.87
CA GLN A 89 1.22 2.53 -11.75
C GLN A 89 0.28 3.62 -11.23
N LYS A 90 -0.32 4.39 -12.13
CA LYS A 90 -1.49 5.21 -11.78
C LYS A 90 -2.70 4.27 -11.72
N PRO A 91 -3.36 4.10 -10.57
CA PRO A 91 -4.50 3.20 -10.49
C PRO A 91 -5.64 3.62 -11.43
N ILE A 92 -6.43 2.65 -11.88
CA ILE A 92 -7.73 2.92 -12.50
C ILE A 92 -8.66 3.28 -11.36
N THR A 93 -9.29 4.46 -11.40
CA THR A 93 -10.20 4.94 -10.37
C THR A 93 -11.56 5.32 -10.96
N SER A 94 -12.62 5.18 -10.17
CA SER A 94 -13.97 5.58 -10.58
C SER A 94 -14.89 5.71 -9.37
N THR A 95 -15.81 6.66 -9.44
CA THR A 95 -16.93 6.83 -8.50
C THR A 95 -18.14 5.98 -8.89
N ASP A 96 -18.18 5.40 -10.10
CA ASP A 96 -19.19 4.42 -10.48
C ASP A 96 -18.72 3.02 -10.05
N ARG A 97 -19.39 2.49 -9.02
CA ARG A 97 -19.14 1.16 -8.46
C ARG A 97 -19.17 0.06 -9.52
N ARG A 98 -19.99 0.18 -10.58
CA ARG A 98 -20.09 -0.83 -11.64
C ARG A 98 -18.84 -0.86 -12.51
N VAL A 99 -18.21 0.30 -12.74
CA VAL A 99 -16.94 0.39 -13.48
C VAL A 99 -15.84 -0.30 -12.68
N ILE A 100 -15.71 0.01 -11.38
CA ILE A 100 -14.71 -0.65 -10.53
C ILE A 100 -14.98 -2.14 -10.37
N GLN A 101 -16.24 -2.55 -10.25
CA GLN A 101 -16.59 -3.98 -10.19
C GLN A 101 -16.17 -4.73 -11.45
N ALA A 102 -16.33 -4.11 -12.63
CA ALA A 102 -15.90 -4.71 -13.89
C ALA A 102 -14.37 -4.88 -13.96
N GLU A 103 -13.62 -3.87 -13.50
CA GLU A 103 -12.15 -3.93 -13.44
C GLU A 103 -11.64 -4.97 -12.42
N ALA A 104 -12.31 -5.11 -11.29
CA ALA A 104 -11.94 -6.07 -10.25
C ALA A 104 -12.27 -7.53 -10.58
N GLY A 105 -13.15 -7.75 -11.55
CA GLY A 105 -13.66 -9.08 -11.89
C GLY A 105 -14.22 -9.81 -10.66
N ASN A 106 -13.72 -11.03 -10.44
CA ASN A 106 -14.16 -11.89 -9.34
C ASN A 106 -13.26 -11.82 -8.10
N MET A 107 -12.22 -10.97 -8.10
CA MET A 107 -11.29 -10.90 -6.97
C MET A 107 -11.96 -10.34 -5.71
N PHE A 108 -12.88 -9.40 -5.88
CA PHE A 108 -13.63 -8.79 -4.79
C PHE A 108 -14.97 -8.22 -5.28
N ALA A 109 -16.02 -8.41 -4.49
CA ALA A 109 -17.30 -7.76 -4.72
C ALA A 109 -17.36 -6.45 -3.94
N PHE A 110 -17.56 -5.33 -4.62
CA PHE A 110 -17.73 -4.03 -3.99
C PHE A 110 -19.18 -3.87 -3.52
N PRO A 111 -19.48 -3.98 -2.22
CA PRO A 111 -20.81 -3.70 -1.71
C PRO A 111 -21.21 -2.24 -2.00
N ALA A 112 -22.51 -1.99 -2.10
CA ALA A 112 -23.00 -0.61 -2.21
C ALA A 112 -22.84 0.14 -0.87
N GLU A 113 -22.91 -0.60 0.23
CA GLU A 113 -22.88 -0.08 1.59
C GLU A 113 -22.16 -1.07 2.51
N LEU A 114 -21.36 -0.56 3.45
CA LEU A 114 -20.75 -1.33 4.53
C LEU A 114 -21.59 -1.23 5.81
N THR A 115 -21.35 -2.15 6.75
CA THR A 115 -21.88 -2.09 8.12
C THR A 115 -21.75 -0.69 8.70
N GLY A 116 -22.85 -0.14 9.23
CA GLY A 116 -22.88 1.22 9.79
C GLY A 116 -23.24 2.32 8.79
N GLY A 117 -23.76 1.96 7.61
CA GLY A 117 -24.32 2.92 6.66
C GLY A 117 -23.27 3.65 5.81
N TYR A 118 -22.06 3.10 5.66
CA TYR A 118 -21.04 3.72 4.82
C TYR A 118 -21.28 3.38 3.36
N THR A 119 -21.64 4.37 2.55
CA THR A 119 -21.94 4.18 1.13
C THR A 119 -20.68 4.30 0.28
N PHE A 120 -20.61 3.52 -0.80
CA PHE A 120 -19.51 3.56 -1.76
C PHE A 120 -19.32 4.98 -2.32
N LYS A 121 -18.08 5.50 -2.26
CA LYS A 121 -17.72 6.82 -2.78
C LYS A 121 -16.86 6.72 -4.03
N GLU A 122 -15.79 5.94 -3.95
CA GLU A 122 -14.86 5.71 -5.05
C GLU A 122 -14.13 4.39 -4.85
N GLY A 123 -13.65 3.81 -5.93
CA GLY A 123 -12.79 2.63 -5.90
C GLY A 123 -11.60 2.75 -6.82
N PHE A 124 -10.66 1.83 -6.64
CA PHE A 124 -9.48 1.72 -7.47
C PHE A 124 -9.08 0.27 -7.74
N VAL A 125 -8.43 0.07 -8.87
CA VAL A 125 -7.77 -1.20 -9.24
C VAL A 125 -6.38 -0.89 -9.78
N GLN A 126 -5.40 -1.67 -9.32
CA GLN A 126 -4.01 -1.63 -9.76
C GLN A 126 -3.56 -3.05 -10.14
N HIS A 127 -2.78 -3.13 -11.20
CA HIS A 127 -2.32 -4.36 -11.81
C HIS A 127 -0.82 -4.56 -11.57
N MET A 128 -0.36 -5.81 -11.65
CA MET A 128 1.06 -6.11 -11.48
C MET A 128 1.90 -5.48 -12.60
N ILE A 129 2.97 -4.81 -12.24
CA ILE A 129 3.91 -4.21 -13.18
C ILE A 129 4.92 -5.27 -13.65
N ILE A 130 5.18 -5.31 -14.95
CA ILE A 130 6.28 -6.11 -15.52
C ILE A 130 7.56 -5.26 -15.47
N HIS A 131 8.49 -5.64 -14.59
CA HIS A 131 9.78 -4.96 -14.40
C HIS A 131 10.83 -5.35 -15.45
N ASP A 132 10.47 -5.31 -16.74
CA ASP A 132 11.40 -5.55 -17.83
C ASP A 132 12.08 -4.24 -18.24
N TYR A 133 13.12 -3.86 -17.51
CA TYR A 133 13.90 -2.65 -17.79
C TYR A 133 15.38 -2.81 -17.42
N LYS A 134 16.23 -2.02 -18.05
CA LYS A 134 17.66 -1.88 -17.73
C LYS A 134 17.91 -0.48 -17.18
N LYS A 135 18.44 -0.39 -15.97
CA LYS A 135 18.68 0.89 -15.29
C LYS A 135 19.67 1.76 -16.07
N GLU A 136 20.65 1.13 -16.69
CA GLU A 136 21.72 1.78 -17.46
C GLU A 136 21.16 2.57 -18.65
N ASP A 137 20.04 2.14 -19.22
CA ASP A 137 19.39 2.82 -20.33
C ASP A 137 18.74 4.15 -19.89
N PHE A 138 18.40 4.31 -18.61
CA PHE A 138 17.92 5.59 -18.07
C PHE A 138 19.07 6.56 -17.85
N TYR A 139 20.20 6.07 -17.34
CA TYR A 139 21.37 6.91 -17.07
C TYR A 139 21.95 7.46 -18.37
N LYS A 140 22.15 6.58 -19.36
CA LYS A 140 22.63 6.97 -20.69
C LYS A 140 21.71 8.00 -21.33
N GLN A 141 20.39 7.75 -21.29
CA GLN A 141 19.43 8.67 -21.87
C GLN A 141 19.42 10.04 -21.15
N ALA A 142 19.54 10.07 -19.82
CA ALA A 142 19.65 11.31 -19.06
C ALA A 142 20.94 12.08 -19.44
N GLU A 143 22.07 11.39 -19.56
CA GLU A 143 23.36 11.97 -19.95
C GLU A 143 23.37 12.49 -21.40
N GLU A 144 22.76 11.76 -22.34
CA GLU A 144 22.67 12.12 -23.76
C GLU A 144 21.70 13.27 -23.99
N THR A 145 20.55 13.25 -23.33
CA THR A 145 19.48 14.25 -23.54
C THR A 145 19.59 15.46 -22.62
N LYS A 146 20.48 15.43 -21.62
CA LYS A 146 20.62 16.44 -20.56
C LYS A 146 19.29 16.76 -19.85
N LYS A 147 18.42 15.76 -19.73
CA LYS A 147 17.13 15.87 -19.02
C LYS A 147 17.28 15.42 -17.58
N ASP A 148 16.66 16.17 -16.67
CA ASP A 148 16.61 15.85 -15.24
C ASP A 148 15.66 14.70 -14.91
N VAL A 149 14.72 14.40 -15.82
CA VAL A 149 13.72 13.35 -15.64
C VAL A 149 13.61 12.51 -16.91
N ILE A 150 13.78 11.19 -16.75
CA ILE A 150 13.52 10.19 -17.78
C ILE A 150 12.34 9.33 -17.33
N VAL A 151 11.30 9.25 -18.15
CA VAL A 151 10.11 8.43 -17.92
C VAL A 151 10.00 7.41 -19.04
N LYS A 152 9.81 6.14 -18.70
CA LYS A 152 9.51 5.08 -19.66
C LYS A 152 8.27 4.32 -19.20
N GLU A 153 7.34 4.12 -20.11
CA GLU A 153 6.18 3.27 -19.85
C GLU A 153 6.63 1.81 -19.67
N LEU A 154 6.01 1.14 -18.69
CA LEU A 154 6.18 -0.27 -18.41
C LEU A 154 4.91 -1.01 -18.82
N LYS A 155 5.07 -2.30 -19.10
CA LYS A 155 3.92 -3.19 -19.32
C LYS A 155 3.28 -3.55 -17.98
N VAL A 156 1.97 -3.75 -18.00
CA VAL A 156 1.19 -4.27 -16.87
C VAL A 156 0.67 -5.66 -17.23
N GLU A 157 0.69 -6.58 -16.26
CA GLU A 157 0.03 -7.89 -16.38
C GLU A 157 -1.48 -7.71 -16.15
N PRO A 158 -2.34 -8.58 -16.70
CA PRO A 158 -3.76 -8.59 -16.35
C PRO A 158 -4.04 -8.98 -14.89
N THR A 159 -3.04 -9.45 -14.14
CA THR A 159 -3.17 -9.82 -12.74
C THR A 159 -3.30 -8.58 -11.87
N ILE A 160 -4.38 -8.49 -11.10
CA ILE A 160 -4.57 -7.42 -10.12
C ILE A 160 -3.52 -7.58 -9.01
N GLU A 161 -2.78 -6.51 -8.73
CA GLU A 161 -1.85 -6.39 -7.61
C GLU A 161 -2.61 -5.99 -6.35
N GLN A 162 -3.46 -4.96 -6.46
CA GLN A 162 -4.27 -4.47 -5.36
C GLN A 162 -5.52 -3.76 -5.88
N LEU A 163 -6.57 -3.76 -5.08
CA LEU A 163 -7.78 -3.00 -5.32
C LEU A 163 -8.31 -2.45 -4.01
N GLY A 164 -9.26 -1.54 -4.08
CA GLY A 164 -9.84 -0.98 -2.88
C GLY A 164 -10.93 0.03 -3.14
N ALA A 165 -11.54 0.50 -2.06
CA ALA A 165 -12.57 1.52 -2.13
C ALA A 165 -12.66 2.36 -0.87
N THR A 166 -13.12 3.59 -1.05
CA THR A 166 -13.50 4.51 0.00
C THR A 166 -15.01 4.47 0.15
N TYR A 167 -15.47 4.33 1.39
CA TYR A 167 -16.87 4.42 1.78
C TYR A 167 -17.03 5.54 2.80
N ALA A 168 -18.16 6.24 2.78
CA ALA A 168 -18.38 7.39 3.64
C ALA A 168 -19.78 7.39 4.28
N ASN A 169 -19.87 7.91 5.49
CA ASN A 169 -21.12 8.29 6.14
C ASN A 169 -20.92 9.58 6.95
N HIS A 170 -21.86 9.90 7.85
CA HIS A 170 -21.78 11.08 8.72
C HIS A 170 -20.60 11.07 9.71
N LYS A 171 -20.07 9.90 10.08
CA LYS A 171 -18.87 9.75 10.94
C LYS A 171 -17.57 9.94 10.17
N GLY A 172 -17.60 10.07 8.83
CA GLY A 172 -16.42 10.21 7.98
C GLY A 172 -16.19 9.01 7.06
N GLU A 173 -14.93 8.76 6.72
CA GLU A 173 -14.54 7.80 5.68
C GLU A 173 -13.87 6.55 6.25
N VAL A 174 -14.22 5.41 5.67
CA VAL A 174 -13.50 4.13 5.82
C VAL A 174 -12.94 3.74 4.46
N ARG A 175 -11.70 3.31 4.45
CA ARG A 175 -11.02 2.83 3.25
C ARG A 175 -10.70 1.36 3.40
N ILE A 176 -10.85 0.63 2.30
CA ILE A 176 -10.53 -0.78 2.18
C ILE A 176 -9.49 -0.91 1.08
N ARG A 177 -8.44 -1.69 1.34
CA ARG A 177 -7.43 -2.10 0.37
C ARG A 177 -7.26 -3.60 0.50
N ILE A 178 -7.20 -4.26 -0.63
CA ILE A 178 -7.07 -5.71 -0.74
C ILE A 178 -5.88 -5.96 -1.66
N GLU A 179 -4.87 -6.63 -1.13
CA GLU A 179 -3.63 -6.93 -1.83
C GLU A 179 -3.60 -8.40 -2.25
N ASN A 180 -3.21 -8.65 -3.49
CA ASN A 180 -2.97 -9.98 -4.01
C ASN A 180 -1.65 -10.53 -3.48
N PHE A 181 -1.73 -11.60 -2.69
CA PHE A 181 -0.58 -12.21 -2.03
C PHE A 181 0.03 -13.40 -2.80
N GLU A 182 -0.40 -13.68 -4.03
CA GLU A 182 0.09 -14.84 -4.79
C GLU A 182 1.60 -14.83 -5.05
N LYS A 183 2.18 -13.64 -5.26
CA LYS A 183 3.62 -13.45 -5.52
C LYS A 183 4.34 -12.69 -4.40
N VAL A 184 3.67 -12.45 -3.27
CA VAL A 184 4.17 -11.71 -2.12
C VAL A 184 4.46 -12.68 -0.98
N LYS A 185 5.61 -12.53 -0.33
CA LYS A 185 5.99 -13.39 0.80
C LYS A 185 5.41 -12.87 2.12
N TYR A 186 5.60 -11.58 2.38
CA TYR A 186 5.10 -10.87 3.54
C TYR A 186 5.12 -9.37 3.25
N VAL A 187 4.32 -8.60 3.97
CA VAL A 187 4.40 -7.13 4.02
C VAL A 187 5.03 -6.73 5.35
N SER A 188 5.85 -5.69 5.33
CA SER A 188 6.40 -5.11 6.56
C SER A 188 6.12 -3.63 6.63
N THR A 189 5.76 -3.18 7.83
CA THR A 189 5.55 -1.78 8.16
C THR A 189 6.22 -1.46 9.50
N GLU A 190 6.34 -0.17 9.79
CA GLU A 190 6.89 0.34 11.04
C GLU A 190 5.79 0.95 11.90
N ALA A 191 5.89 0.74 13.22
CA ALA A 191 5.08 1.42 14.22
C ALA A 191 5.96 2.37 15.03
N GLY A 192 5.46 3.60 15.23
CA GLY A 192 6.12 4.57 16.08
C GLY A 192 6.13 4.14 17.56
N PRO A 193 6.96 4.79 18.39
CA PRO A 193 7.01 4.48 19.82
C PRO A 193 5.68 4.72 20.55
N ASP A 194 4.87 5.67 20.06
CA ASP A 194 3.59 6.05 20.67
C ASP A 194 2.37 5.37 20.01
N ASP A 195 2.61 4.51 19.02
CA ASP A 195 1.58 3.75 18.33
C ASP A 195 1.10 2.57 19.18
N THR A 196 -0.15 2.18 18.98
CA THR A 196 -0.70 0.95 19.58
C THR A 196 -0.85 -0.10 18.51
N VAL A 197 -0.26 -1.28 18.75
CA VAL A 197 -0.44 -2.46 17.91
C VAL A 197 -0.90 -3.61 18.79
N GLU A 198 -1.96 -4.30 18.39
CA GLU A 198 -2.50 -5.42 19.15
C GLU A 198 -3.09 -6.49 18.23
N LYS A 199 -3.09 -7.73 18.71
CA LYS A 199 -3.77 -8.84 18.06
C LYS A 199 -5.26 -8.77 18.38
N VAL A 200 -6.08 -8.88 17.35
CA VAL A 200 -7.54 -8.91 17.44
C VAL A 200 -8.08 -10.08 16.62
N LYS A 201 -9.39 -10.22 16.55
CA LYS A 201 -10.05 -11.22 15.71
C LYS A 201 -11.01 -10.55 14.75
N VAL A 202 -11.03 -11.04 13.52
CA VAL A 202 -12.09 -10.78 12.55
C VAL A 202 -12.75 -12.12 12.29
N ASP A 203 -13.96 -12.30 12.81
CA ASP A 203 -14.63 -13.60 12.91
C ASP A 203 -13.71 -14.64 13.60
N LYS A 204 -13.30 -15.71 12.92
CA LYS A 204 -12.43 -16.76 13.46
C LYS A 204 -10.95 -16.56 13.13
N ARG A 205 -10.60 -15.50 12.41
CA ARG A 205 -9.24 -15.24 11.92
C ARG A 205 -8.50 -14.28 12.84
N GLU A 206 -7.20 -14.52 13.00
CA GLU A 206 -6.30 -13.54 13.64
C GLU A 206 -6.21 -12.30 12.75
N ALA A 207 -6.12 -11.14 13.39
CA ALA A 207 -5.95 -9.86 12.75
C ALA A 207 -5.05 -8.96 13.60
N LEU A 208 -4.49 -7.91 12.98
CA LEU A 208 -3.75 -6.87 13.67
C LEU A 208 -4.57 -5.58 13.65
N TYR A 209 -4.73 -4.97 14.83
CA TYR A 209 -5.15 -3.58 14.94
C TYR A 209 -3.93 -2.69 15.11
N HIS A 210 -3.90 -1.57 14.40
CA HIS A 210 -2.87 -0.54 14.52
C HIS A 210 -3.51 0.84 14.66
N LEU A 211 -3.22 1.52 15.76
CA LEU A 211 -3.49 2.95 15.94
C LEU A 211 -2.19 3.72 15.78
N ARG A 212 -2.10 4.48 14.70
CA ARG A 212 -0.97 5.33 14.32
C ARG A 212 -1.23 6.77 14.73
N LYS A 213 -0.26 7.38 15.40
CA LYS A 213 -0.26 8.82 15.69
C LYS A 213 0.63 9.53 14.69
N ILE A 214 0.01 10.23 13.74
CA ILE A 214 0.73 11.00 12.74
C ILE A 214 1.13 12.32 13.37
N LYS A 215 2.44 12.53 13.51
CA LYS A 215 3.02 13.72 14.12
C LYS A 215 3.36 14.79 13.07
N GLY A 216 3.10 16.04 13.42
CA GLY A 216 3.50 17.22 12.68
C GLY A 216 4.98 17.54 12.83
N ALA A 217 5.41 18.60 12.14
CA ALA A 217 6.80 19.08 12.21
C ALA A 217 7.21 19.55 13.62
N ASP A 218 6.26 19.89 14.49
CA ASP A 218 6.48 20.26 15.89
C ASP A 218 6.50 19.04 16.84
N GLY A 219 6.37 17.83 16.31
CA GLY A 219 6.36 16.58 17.07
C GLY A 219 5.03 16.26 17.74
N LYS A 220 4.00 17.11 17.61
CA LYS A 220 2.67 16.84 18.17
C LYS A 220 1.84 16.00 17.23
N THR A 221 0.90 15.23 17.78
CA THR A 221 -0.07 14.48 16.98
C THR A 221 -1.00 15.45 16.24
N GLU A 222 -0.94 15.44 14.90
CA GLU A 222 -1.83 16.20 14.02
C GLU A 222 -3.06 15.38 13.64
N SER A 223 -2.88 14.07 13.42
CA SER A 223 -3.97 13.17 13.09
C SER A 223 -3.70 11.76 13.62
N MET A 224 -4.75 10.95 13.68
CA MET A 224 -4.66 9.53 13.98
C MET A 224 -5.17 8.72 12.81
N GLU A 225 -4.59 7.56 12.60
CA GLU A 225 -5.08 6.54 11.67
C GLU A 225 -5.26 5.25 12.43
N GLN A 226 -6.41 4.61 12.28
CA GLN A 226 -6.69 3.31 12.89
C GLN A 226 -6.94 2.31 11.76
N SER A 227 -6.37 1.11 11.88
CA SER A 227 -6.53 0.07 10.88
C SER A 227 -6.71 -1.32 11.47
N ILE A 228 -7.33 -2.19 10.67
CA ILE A 228 -7.42 -3.62 10.87
C ILE A 228 -6.81 -4.31 9.65
N GLU A 229 -5.81 -5.16 9.87
CA GLU A 229 -5.20 -6.02 8.85
C GLU A 229 -5.51 -7.49 9.13
N TYR A 230 -6.01 -8.21 8.14
CA TYR A 230 -6.29 -9.65 8.25
C TYR A 230 -6.09 -10.35 6.91
N PHE A 231 -5.74 -11.63 6.97
CA PHE A 231 -5.42 -12.43 5.80
C PHE A 231 -6.51 -13.46 5.51
N LYS A 232 -6.90 -13.60 4.24
CA LYS A 232 -7.77 -14.69 3.77
C LYS A 232 -6.91 -15.71 3.04
N ASP A 233 -6.63 -16.83 3.71
CA ASP A 233 -5.76 -17.90 3.23
C ASP A 233 -6.21 -18.51 1.90
N GLU A 234 -7.50 -18.79 1.75
CA GLU A 234 -8.04 -19.50 0.58
C GLU A 234 -7.92 -18.65 -0.68
N ALA A 235 -8.16 -17.34 -0.54
CA ALA A 235 -8.07 -16.37 -1.63
C ALA A 235 -6.66 -15.79 -1.79
N LYS A 236 -5.76 -16.01 -0.81
CA LYS A 236 -4.44 -15.35 -0.69
C LYS A 236 -4.55 -13.83 -0.82
N LEU A 237 -5.45 -13.24 -0.03
CA LEU A 237 -5.70 -11.80 -0.03
C LEU A 237 -5.42 -11.21 1.34
N LEU A 238 -4.62 -10.15 1.37
CA LEU A 238 -4.44 -9.33 2.57
C LEU A 238 -5.42 -8.16 2.54
N TYR A 239 -6.26 -8.06 3.55
CA TYR A 239 -7.22 -6.98 3.73
C TYR A 239 -6.66 -5.95 4.69
N HIS A 240 -6.77 -4.69 4.33
CA HIS A 240 -6.45 -3.54 5.17
C HIS A 240 -7.67 -2.61 5.17
N VAL A 241 -8.30 -2.47 6.34
CA VAL A 241 -9.46 -1.59 6.56
C VAL A 241 -9.03 -0.48 7.49
N TRP A 242 -9.11 0.78 7.07
CA TRP A 242 -8.60 1.88 7.87
C TRP A 242 -9.45 3.14 7.77
N THR A 243 -9.25 4.01 8.76
CA THR A 243 -9.85 5.33 8.82
C THR A 243 -8.90 6.32 9.48
N SER A 244 -9.04 7.59 9.11
CA SER A 244 -8.42 8.71 9.84
C SER A 244 -9.47 9.54 10.60
N SER A 245 -10.74 9.11 10.60
CA SER A 245 -11.78 9.80 11.33
C SER A 245 -11.69 9.48 12.83
N PRO A 246 -11.71 10.49 13.71
CA PRO A 246 -11.74 10.27 15.15
C PRO A 246 -13.10 9.73 15.65
N GLU A 247 -14.17 9.85 14.85
CA GLU A 247 -15.52 9.41 15.24
C GLU A 247 -15.76 7.92 14.98
N ILE A 248 -14.87 7.28 14.21
CA ILE A 248 -14.96 5.87 13.86
C ILE A 248 -14.09 5.08 14.85
N THR A 249 -14.70 4.15 15.58
CA THR A 249 -14.01 3.40 16.62
C THR A 249 -13.38 2.12 16.07
N LYS A 250 -12.46 1.54 16.84
CA LYS A 250 -11.96 0.16 16.61
C LYS A 250 -13.09 -0.86 16.41
N GLN A 251 -14.20 -0.74 17.16
CA GLN A 251 -15.33 -1.66 17.05
C GLN A 251 -16.11 -1.45 15.74
N ASP A 252 -16.23 -0.21 15.27
CA ASP A 252 -16.82 0.06 13.94
C ASP A 252 -15.97 -0.60 12.84
N LEU A 253 -14.63 -0.49 12.92
CA LEU A 253 -13.73 -1.12 11.95
C LEU A 253 -13.80 -2.66 11.97
N LEU A 254 -13.86 -3.26 13.16
CA LEU A 254 -14.03 -4.71 13.30
C LEU A 254 -15.36 -5.18 12.70
N ALA A 255 -16.46 -4.50 13.01
CA ALA A 255 -17.78 -4.84 12.48
C ALA A 255 -17.88 -4.68 10.95
N ILE A 256 -17.11 -3.75 10.37
CA ILE A 256 -16.95 -3.65 8.92
C ILE A 256 -16.14 -4.84 8.40
N ALA A 257 -14.96 -5.09 8.97
CA ALA A 257 -14.07 -6.17 8.54
C ALA A 257 -14.75 -7.56 8.58
N GLU A 258 -15.56 -7.82 9.60
CA GLU A 258 -16.32 -9.07 9.76
C GLU A 258 -17.40 -9.31 8.69
N LYS A 259 -17.84 -8.26 7.98
CA LYS A 259 -18.84 -8.35 6.92
C LYS A 259 -18.27 -8.21 5.52
N LEU A 260 -16.96 -7.99 5.40
CA LEU A 260 -16.23 -8.02 4.14
C LEU A 260 -15.88 -9.48 3.82
N GLU A 261 -16.87 -10.27 3.38
CA GLU A 261 -16.67 -11.64 2.87
C GLU A 261 -16.49 -11.68 1.36
#